data_AF-A0A830E3I7-F1
#
_entry.id   AF-A0A830E3I7-F1
#
_cell.length_a   1.000
_cell.length_b   1.000
_cell.length_c   1.000
_cell.angle_alpha   90.00
_cell.angle_beta   90.00
_cell.angle_gamma   90.00
#
_symmetry.space_group_name_H-M   'P 1'
#
loop_
_entity.id
_entity.type
_entity.pdbx_description
1 polymer ?
#
loop_
_entity_poly.entity_id
_entity_poly.type
_entity_poly.pdbx_seq_one_letter_code
_entity_poly.pdbx_strand_id
1 'polypeptide(L)'
;MVFETFHIFVDTNILVNIVYIITLHRKLNKPKVKILDLLENKILVVYTDSAIIRELKNVALPNLLSNVDRAKHGWPNVEVNAMEQYCINQLNDMVSKRYIRVVEDDESLEIQREALEHRPKRRVCWKSEIMDQLLSKIPSEDIDIVNSLLYAYDLLATVPRRKGPGITSGKLDFITEDKNLRDFVEKHLACNECPCANKIITSNYREFKEQLKRI
;
A
#
# COMPACT_ATOMS: atom_id res chain seq x y z
N MET A 1 -13.93 -20.41 8.97
CA MET A 1 -12.63 -20.00 8.40
C MET A 1 -12.41 -18.54 8.74
N VAL A 2 -11.28 -18.19 9.34
CA VAL A 2 -10.87 -16.79 9.47
C VAL A 2 -10.21 -16.47 8.14
N PHE A 3 -10.87 -15.69 7.27
CA PHE A 3 -10.20 -15.16 6.08
C PHE A 3 -9.00 -14.35 6.56
N GLU A 4 -7.79 -14.78 6.21
CA GLU A 4 -6.59 -13.99 6.44
C GLU A 4 -6.70 -12.78 5.51
N THR A 5 -6.94 -11.61 6.10
CA THR A 5 -6.84 -10.35 5.38
C THR A 5 -5.41 -10.19 4.90
N PHE A 6 -5.25 -9.90 3.61
CA PHE A 6 -4.00 -9.58 2.95
C PHE A 6 -3.77 -8.08 3.01
N HIS A 7 -2.58 -7.68 3.46
CA HIS A 7 -2.24 -6.28 3.68
C HIS A 7 -1.09 -5.92 2.76
N ILE A 8 -1.26 -4.88 1.95
CA ILE A 8 -0.21 -4.39 1.05
C ILE A 8 0.14 -2.95 1.36
N PHE A 9 1.41 -2.60 1.24
CA PHE A 9 1.87 -1.22 1.13
C PHE A 9 2.36 -1.01 -0.30
N VAL A 10 1.93 0.06 -0.95
CA VAL A 10 2.16 0.27 -2.39
C VAL A 10 2.79 1.62 -2.64
N ASP A 11 3.69 1.69 -3.61
CA ASP A 11 4.16 2.97 -4.15
C ASP A 11 3.10 3.64 -5.07
N THR A 12 3.39 4.86 -5.51
CA THR A 12 2.54 5.66 -6.40
C THR A 12 2.25 4.95 -7.73
N ASN A 13 3.25 4.29 -8.32
CA ASN A 13 3.14 3.64 -9.63
C ASN A 13 2.25 2.39 -9.57
N ILE A 14 2.27 1.65 -8.47
CA ILE A 14 1.36 0.53 -8.24
C ILE A 14 -0.05 1.06 -7.97
N LEU A 15 -0.19 2.06 -7.10
CA LEU A 15 -1.49 2.56 -6.69
C LEU A 15 -2.25 3.18 -7.87
N VAL A 16 -1.57 3.97 -8.73
CA VAL A 16 -2.21 4.56 -9.92
C VAL A 16 -2.75 3.49 -10.87
N ASN A 17 -2.03 2.39 -11.04
CA ASN A 17 -2.48 1.27 -11.87
C ASN A 17 -3.71 0.57 -11.28
N ILE A 18 -3.75 0.38 -9.96
CA ILE A 18 -4.91 -0.19 -9.27
C ILE A 18 -6.14 0.70 -9.44
N VAL A 19 -6.00 2.00 -9.16
CA VAL A 19 -7.09 2.99 -9.30
C VAL A 19 -7.60 3.03 -10.73
N TYR A 20 -6.68 3.10 -11.71
CA TYR A 20 -7.04 3.14 -13.12
C TYR A 20 -7.80 1.89 -13.57
N ILE A 21 -7.32 0.69 -13.24
CA ILE A 21 -7.96 -0.56 -13.68
C ILE A 21 -9.35 -0.75 -13.08
N ILE A 22 -9.54 -0.34 -11.82
CA ILE A 22 -10.86 -0.35 -11.15
C ILE A 22 -11.79 0.69 -11.80
N THR A 23 -11.26 1.86 -12.16
CA THR A 23 -12.02 2.90 -12.87
C THR A 23 -12.51 2.40 -14.22
N LEU A 24 -11.64 1.74 -15.01
CA LEU A 24 -12.02 1.12 -16.28
C LEU A 24 -13.14 0.08 -16.09
N HIS A 25 -13.06 -0.76 -15.06
CA HIS A 25 -14.12 -1.72 -14.75
C HIS A 25 -15.46 -1.02 -14.45
N ARG A 26 -15.47 -0.06 -13.53
CA ARG A 26 -16.71 0.57 -13.02
C ARG A 26 -17.33 1.59 -13.98
N LYS A 27 -16.53 2.28 -14.79
CA LYS A 27 -17.03 3.33 -15.70
C LYS A 27 -17.23 2.86 -17.13
N LEU A 28 -16.47 1.86 -17.57
CA LEU A 28 -16.51 1.39 -18.96
C LEU A 28 -17.03 -0.05 -19.07
N ASN A 29 -17.64 -0.59 -18.00
CA ASN A 29 -18.16 -1.96 -17.92
C ASN A 29 -17.16 -3.03 -18.41
N LYS A 30 -15.85 -2.81 -18.16
CA LYS A 30 -14.83 -3.81 -18.46
C LYS A 30 -14.98 -5.02 -17.52
N PRO A 31 -14.43 -6.19 -17.86
CA PRO A 31 -14.50 -7.37 -16.98
C PRO A 31 -14.07 -7.05 -15.55
N LYS A 32 -14.75 -7.67 -14.57
CA LYS A 32 -14.42 -7.47 -13.16
C LYS A 32 -12.97 -7.82 -12.90
N VAL A 33 -12.29 -6.93 -12.18
CA VAL A 33 -10.89 -7.07 -11.82
C VAL A 33 -10.81 -7.73 -10.45
N LYS A 34 -10.05 -8.82 -10.33
CA LYS A 34 -9.94 -9.62 -9.09
C LYS A 34 -9.59 -8.77 -7.87
N ILE A 35 -8.75 -7.74 -8.05
CA ILE A 35 -8.38 -6.84 -6.96
C ILE A 35 -9.61 -6.13 -6.37
N LEU A 36 -10.60 -5.76 -7.19
CA LEU A 36 -11.83 -5.14 -6.69
C LEU A 36 -12.65 -6.12 -5.85
N ASP A 37 -12.79 -7.37 -6.30
CA ASP A 37 -13.46 -8.42 -5.51
C ASP A 37 -12.82 -8.58 -4.13
N LEU A 38 -11.49 -8.59 -4.07
CA LEU A 38 -10.77 -8.76 -2.81
C LEU A 38 -10.93 -7.55 -1.87
N LEU A 39 -10.96 -6.33 -2.42
CA LEU A 39 -11.24 -5.11 -1.64
C LEU A 39 -12.68 -5.10 -1.12
N GLU A 40 -13.67 -5.39 -1.97
CA GLU A 40 -15.09 -5.40 -1.62
C GLU A 40 -15.43 -6.47 -0.57
N ASN A 41 -14.76 -7.63 -0.64
CA ASN A 41 -14.90 -8.70 0.36
C ASN A 41 -14.03 -8.49 1.61
N LYS A 42 -13.31 -7.37 1.72
CA LYS A 42 -12.38 -7.06 2.84
C LYS A 42 -11.30 -8.12 3.04
N ILE A 43 -10.94 -8.82 1.96
CA ILE A 43 -9.83 -9.77 1.91
C ILE A 43 -8.52 -9.01 1.65
N LEU A 44 -8.55 -7.89 0.94
CA LEU A 44 -7.38 -7.02 0.68
C LEU A 44 -7.55 -5.66 1.36
N VAL A 45 -6.47 -5.14 1.95
CA VAL A 45 -6.36 -3.77 2.45
C VAL A 45 -5.08 -3.14 1.91
N VAL A 46 -5.19 -1.94 1.34
CA VAL A 46 -4.06 -1.18 0.80
C VAL A 46 -3.67 -0.09 1.79
N TYR A 47 -2.38 0.03 2.09
CA TYR A 47 -1.78 1.10 2.89
C TYR A 47 -0.92 1.99 2.00
N THR A 48 -0.94 3.28 2.30
CA THR A 48 -0.20 4.34 1.59
C THR A 48 -0.07 5.55 2.50
N ASP A 49 0.78 6.52 2.16
CA ASP A 49 0.84 7.83 2.82
C ASP A 49 0.19 8.95 1.99
N SER A 50 0.12 10.14 2.56
CA SER A 50 -0.51 11.31 1.92
C SER A 50 0.32 11.83 0.74
N ALA A 51 1.64 11.66 0.79
CA ALA A 51 2.56 12.08 -0.28
C ALA A 51 2.32 11.26 -1.55
N ILE A 52 2.16 9.94 -1.43
CA ILE A 52 1.80 9.03 -2.53
C ILE A 52 0.44 9.40 -3.12
N ILE A 53 -0.56 9.73 -2.29
CA ILE A 53 -1.88 10.17 -2.78
C ILE A 53 -1.77 11.47 -3.57
N ARG A 54 -0.96 12.42 -3.09
CA ARG A 54 -0.72 13.71 -3.76
C ARG A 54 0.04 13.53 -5.08
N GLU A 55 1.09 12.71 -5.08
CA GLU A 55 1.85 12.38 -6.28
C GLU A 55 1.00 11.64 -7.30
N LEU A 56 0.17 10.70 -6.86
CA LEU A 56 -0.76 9.97 -7.73
C LEU A 56 -1.67 10.95 -8.46
N LYS A 57 -2.32 11.87 -7.73
CA LYS A 57 -3.28 12.82 -8.29
C LYS A 57 -2.61 13.81 -9.24
N ASN A 58 -1.44 14.33 -8.88
CA ASN A 58 -0.85 15.50 -9.56
C ASN A 58 0.19 15.13 -10.63
N VAL A 59 0.76 13.92 -10.58
CA VAL A 59 1.87 13.51 -11.45
C VAL A 59 1.59 12.18 -12.13
N ALA A 60 1.44 11.10 -11.36
CA ALA A 60 1.42 9.75 -11.94
C ALA A 60 0.16 9.49 -12.79
N LEU A 61 -1.01 9.95 -12.34
CA LEU A 61 -2.27 9.78 -13.07
C LEU A 61 -2.30 10.60 -14.37
N PRO A 62 -1.99 11.92 -14.39
CA PRO A 62 -1.88 12.68 -15.63
C PRO A 62 -0.89 12.05 -16.62
N ASN A 63 0.27 11.60 -16.14
CA ASN A 63 1.28 10.94 -16.98
C ASN A 63 0.76 9.61 -17.57
N LEU A 64 0.10 8.77 -16.77
CA LEU A 64 -0.48 7.52 -17.24
C LEU A 64 -1.54 7.76 -18.33
N LEU A 65 -2.47 8.69 -18.09
CA LEU A 65 -3.57 8.96 -19.00
C LEU A 65 -3.12 9.62 -20.31
N SER A 66 -2.04 10.39 -20.27
CA SER A 66 -1.47 11.02 -21.47
C SER A 66 -0.79 10.02 -22.40
N ASN A 67 -0.26 8.92 -21.86
CA ASN A 67 0.56 7.95 -22.59
C ASN A 67 -0.16 6.65 -22.97
N VAL A 68 -1.36 6.41 -22.44
CA VAL A 68 -2.07 5.15 -22.67
C VAL A 68 -2.80 5.14 -24.02
N ASP A 69 -2.79 3.98 -24.67
CA ASP A 69 -3.63 3.72 -25.84
C ASP A 69 -5.10 3.62 -25.41
N ARG A 70 -5.82 4.73 -25.58
CA ARG A 70 -7.23 4.87 -25.19
C ARG A 70 -8.14 3.90 -25.94
N ALA A 71 -7.85 3.64 -27.22
CA ALA A 71 -8.64 2.72 -28.03
C ALA A 71 -8.49 1.29 -27.50
N LYS A 72 -7.26 0.87 -27.23
CA LYS A 72 -6.97 -0.44 -26.62
C LYS A 72 -7.59 -0.59 -25.23
N HIS A 73 -7.63 0.49 -24.46
CA HIS A 73 -8.21 0.50 -23.12
C HIS A 73 -9.74 0.71 -23.11
N GLY A 74 -10.36 0.92 -24.28
CA GLY A 74 -11.81 0.95 -24.46
C GLY A 74 -12.47 2.27 -24.10
N TRP A 75 -11.75 3.39 -24.20
CA TRP A 75 -12.32 4.73 -24.04
C TRP A 75 -11.82 5.71 -25.12
N PRO A 76 -11.89 5.36 -26.42
CA PRO A 76 -11.36 6.22 -27.48
C PRO A 76 -12.02 7.61 -27.52
N ASN A 77 -13.27 7.71 -27.06
CA ASN A 77 -14.09 8.92 -27.12
C ASN A 77 -14.24 9.64 -25.78
N VAL A 78 -13.48 9.25 -24.75
CA VAL A 78 -13.50 9.95 -23.46
C VAL A 78 -12.32 10.91 -23.40
N GLU A 79 -12.58 12.16 -23.01
CA GLU A 79 -11.54 13.16 -22.82
C GLU A 79 -10.61 12.78 -21.65
N VAL A 80 -9.33 13.14 -21.75
CA VAL A 80 -8.33 12.83 -20.72
C VAL A 80 -8.75 13.42 -19.37
N ASN A 81 -9.17 14.69 -19.35
CA ASN A 81 -9.63 15.36 -18.13
C ASN A 81 -10.85 14.67 -17.50
N ALA A 82 -11.78 14.17 -18.32
CA ALA A 82 -12.94 13.43 -17.82
C ALA A 82 -12.52 12.08 -17.20
N MET A 83 -11.60 11.37 -17.84
CA MET A 83 -11.05 10.12 -17.32
C MET A 83 -10.25 10.34 -16.01
N GLU A 84 -9.51 11.43 -15.93
CA GLU A 84 -8.79 11.85 -14.73
C GLU A 84 -9.76 12.06 -13.56
N GLN A 85 -10.85 12.80 -13.78
CA GLN A 85 -11.89 12.98 -12.77
C GLN A 85 -12.55 11.66 -12.35
N TYR A 86 -12.77 10.72 -13.28
CA TYR A 86 -13.25 9.40 -12.91
C TYR A 86 -12.29 8.65 -12.01
N CYS A 87 -10.99 8.71 -12.28
CA CYS A 87 -9.96 8.08 -11.46
C CYS A 87 -9.85 8.73 -10.08
N ILE A 88 -9.88 10.07 -10.00
CA ILE A 88 -9.85 10.80 -8.72
C ILE A 88 -11.06 10.46 -7.86
N ASN A 89 -12.26 10.44 -8.46
CA ASN A 89 -13.48 10.04 -7.77
C ASN A 89 -13.41 8.59 -7.28
N GLN A 90 -12.84 7.69 -8.09
CA GLN A 90 -12.63 6.29 -7.71
C GLN A 90 -11.64 6.15 -6.56
N LEU A 91 -10.54 6.92 -6.55
CA LEU A 91 -9.60 6.97 -5.44
C LEU A 91 -10.28 7.44 -4.15
N ASN A 92 -11.04 8.54 -4.20
CA ASN A 92 -11.76 9.06 -3.04
C ASN A 92 -12.82 8.07 -2.52
N ASP A 93 -13.49 7.32 -3.41
CA ASP A 93 -14.41 6.22 -3.03
C ASP A 93 -13.66 5.09 -2.31
N MET A 94 -12.48 4.69 -2.80
CA MET A 94 -11.67 3.65 -2.16
C MET A 94 -11.15 4.07 -0.78
N VAL A 95 -10.77 5.33 -0.61
CA VAL A 95 -10.38 5.88 0.69
C VAL A 95 -11.58 5.92 1.65
N SER A 96 -12.72 6.47 1.22
CA SER A 96 -13.92 6.58 2.08
C SER A 96 -14.47 5.21 2.52
N LYS A 97 -14.37 4.18 1.64
CA LYS A 97 -14.72 2.79 1.96
C LYS A 97 -13.65 2.03 2.76
N ARG A 98 -12.52 2.69 3.09
CA ARG A 98 -11.37 2.12 3.81
C ARG A 98 -10.71 0.93 3.08
N TYR A 99 -10.82 0.89 1.76
CA TYR A 99 -10.05 -0.03 0.91
C TYR A 99 -8.59 0.40 0.84
N ILE A 100 -8.38 1.72 0.80
CA ILE A 100 -7.09 2.38 0.99
C ILE A 100 -7.09 3.03 2.37
N ARG A 101 -6.05 2.77 3.16
CA ARG A 101 -5.78 3.42 4.43
C ARG A 101 -4.58 4.35 4.25
N VAL A 102 -4.83 5.64 4.37
CA VAL A 102 -3.78 6.66 4.41
C VAL A 102 -3.25 6.70 5.83
N VAL A 103 -1.95 6.44 6.01
CA VAL A 103 -1.38 6.21 7.34
C VAL A 103 -1.19 7.49 8.16
N GLU A 104 -1.07 8.65 7.51
CA GLU A 104 -0.82 9.93 8.18
C GLU A 104 -2.11 10.68 8.59
N ASP A 105 -3.25 10.41 7.95
CA ASP A 105 -4.47 11.25 8.01
C ASP A 105 -5.55 10.77 8.98
N ASP A 106 -5.25 9.80 9.85
CA ASP A 106 -6.25 9.24 10.75
C ASP A 106 -5.85 9.55 12.20
N GLU A 107 -6.63 10.42 12.84
CA GLU A 107 -6.47 10.82 14.26
C GLU A 107 -6.45 9.59 15.18
N SER A 108 -7.16 8.51 14.79
CA SER A 108 -7.08 7.24 15.51
C SER A 108 -5.74 6.51 15.31
N LEU A 109 -5.02 6.80 14.23
CA LEU A 109 -3.65 6.35 13.98
C LEU A 109 -2.64 7.21 14.74
N GLU A 110 -2.84 8.52 14.88
CA GLU A 110 -1.98 9.36 15.74
C GLU A 110 -2.07 8.93 17.21
N ILE A 111 -3.29 8.71 17.71
CA ILE A 111 -3.53 8.16 19.05
C ILE A 111 -2.92 6.75 19.20
N GLN A 112 -3.01 5.92 18.16
CA GLN A 112 -2.32 4.62 18.17
C GLN A 112 -0.80 4.79 18.16
N ARG A 113 -0.24 5.73 17.41
CA ARG A 113 1.19 6.04 17.38
C ARG A 113 1.69 6.38 18.78
N GLU A 114 1.03 7.34 19.43
CA GLU A 114 1.34 7.70 20.82
C GLU A 114 1.21 6.48 21.75
N ALA A 115 0.11 5.73 21.64
CA ALA A 115 -0.08 4.53 22.45
C ALA A 115 0.97 3.42 22.20
N LEU A 116 1.61 3.41 21.03
CA LEU A 116 2.65 2.44 20.65
C LEU A 116 4.04 2.88 21.08
N GLU A 117 4.35 4.16 21.06
CA GLU A 117 5.61 4.72 21.58
C GLU A 117 5.84 4.35 23.05
N HIS A 118 4.76 4.25 23.83
CA HIS A 118 4.81 4.01 25.27
C HIS A 118 4.77 2.52 25.68
N ARG A 119 4.76 1.56 24.72
CA ARG A 119 4.63 0.12 25.05
C ARG A 119 5.99 -0.58 25.25
N PRO A 120 6.26 -1.17 26.43
CA PRO A 120 7.56 -1.79 26.75
C PRO A 120 7.84 -3.13 26.04
N LYS A 121 6.82 -3.76 25.43
CA LYS A 121 6.95 -5.04 24.68
C LYS A 121 6.81 -4.85 23.16
N ARG A 122 7.24 -3.70 22.63
CA ARG A 122 7.25 -3.46 21.17
C ARG A 122 8.15 -4.50 20.50
N ARG A 123 7.54 -5.49 19.85
CA ARG A 123 8.20 -6.38 18.88
C ARG A 123 7.64 -6.05 17.51
N VAL A 124 8.07 -4.92 16.97
CA VAL A 124 7.77 -4.50 15.61
C VAL A 124 8.95 -3.70 15.08
N CYS A 125 9.11 -3.64 13.75
CA CYS A 125 10.30 -3.12 13.08
C CYS A 125 10.71 -1.69 13.48
N TRP A 126 9.77 -0.92 14.01
CA TRP A 126 10.01 0.44 14.48
C TRP A 126 10.56 0.46 15.92
N LYS A 127 11.88 0.34 16.06
CA LYS A 127 12.60 0.83 17.26
C LYS A 127 13.44 2.03 16.85
N SER A 128 13.54 3.04 17.71
CA SER A 128 14.46 4.18 17.50
C SER A 128 15.87 3.72 17.12
N GLU A 129 16.38 2.70 17.82
CA GLU A 129 17.69 2.06 17.55
C GLU A 129 17.81 1.49 16.12
N ILE A 130 16.73 0.95 15.57
CA ILE A 130 16.67 0.38 14.23
C ILE A 130 16.57 1.51 13.20
N MET A 131 15.74 2.52 13.47
CA MET A 131 15.63 3.70 12.63
C MET A 131 16.95 4.46 12.55
N ASP A 132 17.65 4.66 13.66
CA ASP A 132 18.96 5.32 13.69
C ASP A 132 20.00 4.55 12.86
N GLN A 133 19.97 3.21 12.89
CA GLN A 133 20.84 2.37 12.07
C GLN A 133 20.48 2.39 10.58
N LEU A 134 19.20 2.53 10.25
CA LEU A 134 18.69 2.55 8.88
C LEU A 134 18.84 3.92 8.23
N LEU A 135 18.63 5.01 8.97
CA LEU A 135 18.73 6.39 8.46
C LEU A 135 20.09 6.70 7.84
N SER A 136 21.16 6.04 8.31
CA SER A 136 22.50 6.13 7.72
C SER A 136 22.70 5.36 6.41
N LYS A 137 21.75 4.49 6.04
CA LYS A 137 21.83 3.55 4.90
C LYS A 137 20.73 3.76 3.86
N ILE A 138 19.60 4.36 4.25
CA ILE A 138 18.49 4.68 3.35
C ILE A 138 18.92 5.85 2.45
N PRO A 139 18.79 5.76 1.12
CA PRO A 139 18.90 6.92 0.25
C PRO A 139 17.95 8.03 0.70
N SER A 140 18.38 9.29 0.73
CA SER A 140 17.57 10.40 1.25
C SER A 140 16.17 10.50 0.64
N GLU A 141 16.06 10.15 -0.63
CA GLU A 141 14.84 10.11 -1.43
C GLU A 141 13.84 9.02 -0.99
N ASP A 142 14.32 7.97 -0.33
CA ASP A 142 13.51 6.80 0.05
C ASP A 142 13.08 6.82 1.54
N ILE A 143 13.62 7.77 2.33
CA ILE A 143 13.38 7.83 3.79
C ILE A 143 11.90 7.88 4.12
N ASP A 144 11.14 8.74 3.43
CA ASP A 144 9.72 8.93 3.70
C ASP A 144 8.92 7.65 3.39
N ILE A 145 9.23 6.99 2.26
CA ILE A 145 8.55 5.74 1.87
C ILE A 145 8.86 4.62 2.85
N VAL A 146 10.13 4.49 3.27
CA VAL A 146 10.53 3.48 4.27
C VAL A 146 9.87 3.76 5.61
N ASN A 147 9.77 5.03 6.03
CA ASN A 147 9.07 5.43 7.24
C ASN A 147 7.59 5.01 7.18
N SER A 148 6.89 5.38 6.11
CA SER A 148 5.49 5.02 5.88
C SER A 148 5.26 3.50 5.83
N LEU A 149 6.18 2.75 5.22
CA LEU A 149 6.14 1.29 5.15
C LEU A 149 6.24 0.65 6.54
N LEU A 150 7.26 1.02 7.31
CA LEU A 150 7.46 0.48 8.66
C LEU A 150 6.31 0.87 9.58
N TYR A 151 5.78 2.08 9.42
CA TYR A 151 4.61 2.54 10.14
C TYR A 151 3.35 1.74 9.77
N ALA A 152 3.10 1.50 8.49
CA ALA A 152 1.99 0.65 8.04
C ALA A 152 2.07 -0.78 8.63
N TYR A 153 3.28 -1.33 8.74
CA TYR A 153 3.48 -2.63 9.37
C TYR A 153 3.24 -2.57 10.89
N ASP A 154 3.69 -1.52 11.56
CA ASP A 154 3.40 -1.29 12.98
C ASP A 154 1.90 -1.22 13.27
N LEU A 155 1.11 -0.57 12.39
CA LEU A 155 -0.35 -0.58 12.47
C LEU A 155 -0.93 -1.98 12.31
N LEU A 156 -0.44 -2.76 11.34
CA LEU A 156 -0.87 -4.14 11.16
C LEU A 156 -0.58 -4.99 12.40
N ALA A 157 0.60 -4.86 12.98
CA ALA A 157 1.07 -5.68 14.10
C ALA A 157 0.33 -5.41 15.42
N THR A 158 -0.39 -4.29 15.55
CA THR A 158 -0.88 -3.77 16.82
C THR A 158 -2.40 -3.80 16.99
N VAL A 159 -3.14 -4.23 15.95
CA VAL A 159 -4.60 -4.43 16.00
C VAL A 159 -4.96 -5.55 16.99
N PRO A 160 -5.62 -5.24 18.13
CA PRO A 160 -6.05 -6.27 19.08
C PRO A 160 -7.23 -7.06 18.48
N ARG A 161 -7.12 -8.38 18.37
CA ARG A 161 -8.30 -9.23 18.13
C ARG A 161 -9.08 -9.39 19.44
N ARG A 162 -10.41 -9.52 19.34
CA ARG A 162 -11.37 -9.74 20.45
C ARG A 162 -11.05 -10.90 21.41
N LYS A 163 -9.98 -11.68 21.18
CA LYS A 163 -9.56 -12.85 21.98
C LYS A 163 -8.14 -12.70 22.55
N GLY A 164 -7.80 -11.53 23.10
CA GLY A 164 -6.64 -11.34 23.98
C GLY A 164 -5.49 -10.50 23.40
N PRO A 165 -4.49 -10.16 24.23
CA PRO A 165 -3.32 -9.38 23.83
C PRO A 165 -2.40 -10.25 22.96
N GLY A 166 -2.46 -10.08 21.65
CA GLY A 166 -1.60 -10.76 20.69
C GLY A 166 -1.19 -9.81 19.58
N ILE A 167 0.11 -9.71 19.35
CA ILE A 167 0.73 -9.06 18.19
C ILE A 167 0.28 -9.85 16.95
N THR A 168 -0.22 -9.18 15.94
CA THR A 168 -0.66 -9.82 14.70
C THR A 168 0.53 -10.51 14.05
N SER A 169 0.39 -11.79 13.72
CA SER A 169 1.36 -12.53 12.90
C SER A 169 1.30 -12.16 11.41
N GLY A 170 0.56 -11.12 11.05
CA GLY A 170 0.32 -10.71 9.66
C GLY A 170 1.61 -10.26 8.98
N LYS A 171 1.76 -10.63 7.71
CA LYS A 171 2.81 -10.10 6.85
C LYS A 171 2.26 -8.88 6.09
N LEU A 172 3.11 -7.89 5.89
CA LEU A 172 2.83 -6.75 5.02
C LEU A 172 3.59 -6.94 3.72
N ASP A 173 2.87 -6.96 2.61
CA ASP A 173 3.50 -7.08 1.31
C ASP A 173 3.78 -5.69 0.74
N PHE A 174 5.06 -5.34 0.64
CA PHE A 174 5.53 -4.11 0.02
C PHE A 174 5.65 -4.31 -1.50
N ILE A 175 4.77 -3.65 -2.25
CA ILE A 175 4.72 -3.75 -3.71
C ILE A 175 5.33 -2.50 -4.31
N THR A 176 6.45 -2.65 -5.01
CA THR A 176 7.12 -1.55 -5.69
C THR A 176 7.80 -2.01 -6.98
N GLU A 177 7.79 -1.14 -7.99
CA GLU A 177 8.60 -1.33 -9.21
C GLU A 177 10.04 -0.84 -9.04
N ASP A 178 10.33 -0.04 -8.00
CA ASP A 178 11.69 0.41 -7.72
C ASP A 178 12.53 -0.77 -7.20
N LYS A 179 13.48 -1.20 -8.04
CA LYS A 179 14.38 -2.30 -7.70
C LYS A 179 15.35 -1.94 -6.57
N ASN A 180 15.85 -0.71 -6.53
CA ASN A 180 16.82 -0.31 -5.52
C ASN A 180 16.16 -0.26 -4.14
N LEU A 181 14.97 0.34 -4.06
CA LEU A 181 14.18 0.39 -2.85
C LEU A 181 13.75 -1.02 -2.41
N ARG A 182 13.33 -1.87 -3.35
CA ARG A 182 13.00 -3.27 -3.05
C ARG A 182 14.20 -4.03 -2.49
N ASP A 183 15.34 -3.98 -3.16
CA ASP A 183 16.58 -4.65 -2.74
C ASP A 183 17.06 -4.12 -1.38
N PHE A 184 16.88 -2.82 -1.11
CA PHE A 184 17.18 -2.20 0.18
C PHE A 184 16.31 -2.80 1.29
N VAL A 185 14.99 -2.83 1.10
CA VAL A 185 14.04 -3.39 2.08
C VAL A 185 14.37 -4.87 2.33
N GLU A 186 14.65 -5.66 1.31
CA GLU A 186 15.04 -7.07 1.48
C GLU A 186 16.28 -7.26 2.32
N LYS A 187 17.34 -6.50 2.02
CA LYS A 187 18.67 -6.68 2.65
C LYS A 187 18.77 -6.11 4.04
N HIS A 188 18.04 -5.03 4.35
CA HIS A 188 18.23 -4.27 5.58
C HIS A 188 17.04 -4.31 6.53
N LEU A 189 15.83 -4.59 6.02
CA LEU A 189 14.61 -4.62 6.83
C LEU A 189 14.07 -6.03 6.97
N ALA A 190 13.87 -6.74 5.86
CA ALA A 190 13.09 -7.97 5.81
C ALA A 190 13.90 -9.27 5.96
N CYS A 191 15.23 -9.23 5.86
CA CYS A 191 16.07 -10.43 5.99
C CYS A 191 15.87 -11.17 7.32
N ASN A 192 16.23 -12.46 7.38
CA ASN A 192 16.03 -13.31 8.57
C ASN A 192 16.64 -12.73 9.87
N GLU A 193 17.78 -12.06 9.75
CA GLU A 193 18.51 -11.45 10.86
C GLU A 193 18.17 -9.96 11.03
N CYS A 194 17.34 -9.42 10.16
CA CYS A 194 16.97 -8.02 10.12
C CYS A 194 15.81 -7.71 11.09
N PRO A 195 15.62 -6.43 11.43
CA PRO A 195 14.55 -5.96 12.33
C PRO A 195 13.15 -6.49 12.04
N CYS A 196 12.80 -6.66 10.76
CA CYS A 196 11.49 -7.15 10.35
C CYS A 196 11.42 -8.64 10.07
N ALA A 197 12.51 -9.42 10.11
CA ALA A 197 12.54 -10.88 9.98
C ALA A 197 11.34 -11.54 9.23
N ASN A 198 11.25 -11.35 7.91
CA ASN A 198 10.19 -11.84 7.00
C ASN A 198 8.74 -11.40 7.31
N LYS A 199 8.57 -10.33 8.08
CA LYS A 199 7.27 -9.71 8.34
C LYS A 199 6.86 -8.73 7.26
N ILE A 200 7.84 -8.18 6.55
CA ILE A 200 7.64 -7.48 5.29
C ILE A 200 8.07 -8.45 4.18
N ILE A 201 7.22 -8.65 3.19
CA ILE A 201 7.58 -9.35 1.96
C ILE A 201 7.58 -8.32 0.85
N THR A 202 8.62 -8.30 0.04
CA THR A 202 8.74 -7.44 -1.11
C THR A 202 8.30 -8.17 -2.38
N SER A 203 7.64 -7.46 -3.30
CA SER A 203 7.38 -7.98 -4.64
C SER A 203 7.18 -6.86 -5.66
N ASN A 204 7.30 -7.18 -6.95
CA ASN A 204 6.85 -6.28 -8.03
C ASN A 204 5.37 -6.50 -8.37
N TYR A 205 4.80 -5.65 -9.22
CA TYR A 205 3.37 -5.74 -9.57
C TYR A 205 3.00 -7.04 -10.26
N ARG A 206 3.93 -7.62 -11.04
CA ARG A 206 3.69 -8.89 -11.75
C ARG A 206 3.57 -10.03 -10.75
N GLU A 207 4.51 -10.14 -9.83
CA GLU A 207 4.50 -11.13 -8.74
C GLU A 207 3.26 -10.97 -7.87
N PHE A 208 2.92 -9.73 -7.49
CA PHE A 208 1.68 -9.44 -6.76
C PHE A 208 0.45 -9.96 -7.48
N LYS A 209 0.29 -9.66 -8.79
CA LYS A 209 -0.84 -10.18 -9.58
C LYS A 209 -0.87 -11.71 -9.63
N GLU A 210 0.28 -12.37 -9.66
CA GLU A 210 0.36 -13.83 -9.63
C GLU A 210 -0.03 -14.40 -8.27
N GLN A 211 0.36 -13.76 -7.16
CA GLN A 211 -0.09 -14.11 -5.83
C GLN A 211 -1.61 -13.95 -5.70
N LEU A 212 -2.16 -12.84 -6.21
CA LEU A 212 -3.60 -12.62 -6.21
C LEU A 212 -4.36 -13.75 -6.91
N LYS A 213 -3.81 -14.39 -7.95
CA LYS A 213 -4.47 -15.53 -8.63
C LYS A 213 -4.62 -16.77 -7.76
N ARG A 214 -3.76 -16.94 -6.75
CA ARG A 214 -3.72 -18.11 -5.86
C ARG A 214 -4.66 -18.02 -4.65
N ILE A 215 -5.19 -16.82 -4.39
CA ILE A 215 -6.19 -16.52 -3.34
C ILE A 215 -7.60 -16.79 -3.88
#